data_AF-A0A8S2R4J4-F1
#
_entry.id   AF-A0A8S2R4J4-F1
#
_cell.length_a   1.000
_cell.length_b   1.000
_cell.length_c   1.000
_cell.angle_alpha   90.00
_cell.angle_beta   90.00
_cell.angle_gamma   90.00
#
_symmetry.space_group_name_H-M   'P 1'
#
loop_
_entity.id
_entity.type
_entity.pdbx_description
1 polymer ?
#
loop_
_entity_poly.entity_id
_entity_poly.type
_entity_poly.pdbx_seq_one_letter_code
_entity_poly.pdbx_strand_id
1 'polypeptide(L)'
;MNDFSKVHGSYCDVETLKSKLLSDTSELDVRKDKTTLFNNESYFIPVNYNDDFIAFQTFVEILLSPGLKIDQNVEKGIEIYREIYEGNGRELLKIDIFASDYQPEEAVNWYTRDCFFPRVLNKSFRCFELKLLLGLKCYIIDLNTQLEHLYLEQKEEHYQRHMTYYAGMPLPKNEIEYLKKNVGCLTMIKTFLEATKDHAVACMFSGEGAQIPQFASVLFEIRIDQNFYPVRPFASVRHLSPFPDEDGVIFGFGFIFRIESVEMITDSMWLVILTATNEAQHVAKELINQFKTNLNKPINHITFGNLLNKLNKPKETINYYEGLLNIITPSSKDMVEIYSNLGTAHYLQMEYQLALVYLNKAFDTLKHVENTLGILKSDSENETQSNQSILLQSQSNSVATLQSEIYYNLGIVYHSLSQYDLALQYYKQLLHLIAEKEISLVNLAVIYNSIGSLYLKTGAYDLASEYFHKALDFALIKSPSNDPCTLQCLANVNSLTKLNDEMNDIASTADQLRTLSTHNDSKDSASS
;
A
#
# COMPACT_ATOMS: atom_id res chain seq x y z
N MET A 1 -8.32 -16.45 13.57
CA MET A 1 -9.56 -16.65 12.78
C MET A 1 -9.51 -15.60 11.69
N ASN A 2 -8.85 -15.94 10.59
CA ASN A 2 -8.47 -14.98 9.54
C ASN A 2 -9.30 -15.29 8.30
N ASP A 3 -9.84 -14.23 7.70
CA ASP A 3 -10.57 -14.24 6.43
C ASP A 3 -9.74 -14.93 5.35
N PHE A 4 -10.27 -16.02 4.81
CA PHE A 4 -9.72 -16.71 3.66
C PHE A 4 -10.37 -16.09 2.43
N SER A 5 -9.66 -15.28 1.66
CA SER A 5 -10.16 -14.89 0.33
C SER A 5 -9.14 -15.17 -0.78
N LYS A 6 -9.52 -16.01 -1.75
CA LYS A 6 -8.76 -16.34 -2.99
C LYS A 6 -9.09 -15.43 -4.18
N VAL A 7 -10.20 -14.69 -4.13
CA VAL A 7 -10.72 -13.83 -5.22
C VAL A 7 -10.77 -12.36 -4.78
N HIS A 8 -10.20 -11.42 -5.56
CA HIS A 8 -10.28 -9.98 -5.28
C HIS A 8 -10.39 -9.13 -6.56
N GLY A 9 -11.16 -8.04 -6.49
CA GLY A 9 -11.35 -7.05 -7.56
C GLY A 9 -12.45 -7.42 -8.56
N SER A 10 -13.22 -6.42 -9.01
CA SER A 10 -14.30 -6.55 -9.99
C SER A 10 -14.58 -5.28 -10.80
N TYR A 11 -14.45 -5.33 -12.12
CA TYR A 11 -14.72 -4.21 -13.03
C TYR A 11 -15.49 -4.58 -14.30
N CYS A 12 -16.65 -3.95 -14.54
CA CYS A 12 -17.57 -4.30 -15.62
C CYS A 12 -17.01 -4.11 -17.04
N ASP A 13 -16.12 -3.14 -17.27
CA ASP A 13 -15.44 -2.96 -18.55
C ASP A 13 -14.14 -2.13 -18.42
N VAL A 14 -13.32 -2.12 -19.48
CA VAL A 14 -12.05 -1.37 -19.55
C VAL A 14 -12.25 0.13 -19.38
N GLU A 15 -13.28 0.74 -19.93
CA GLU A 15 -13.60 2.17 -19.77
C GLU A 15 -14.07 2.49 -18.35
N THR A 16 -14.88 1.65 -17.69
CA THR A 16 -15.25 1.85 -16.28
C THR A 16 -14.08 1.64 -15.32
N LEU A 17 -13.22 0.64 -15.58
CA LEU A 17 -11.96 0.46 -14.87
C LEU A 17 -11.02 1.64 -15.14
N LYS A 18 -10.80 2.02 -16.40
CA LYS A 18 -9.92 3.11 -16.82
C LYS A 18 -10.41 4.48 -16.37
N SER A 19 -11.71 4.76 -16.35
CA SER A 19 -12.28 6.01 -15.83
C SER A 19 -12.25 6.07 -14.32
N LYS A 20 -12.51 4.94 -13.63
CA LYS A 20 -12.34 4.85 -12.18
C LYS A 20 -10.87 4.93 -11.79
N LEU A 21 -9.97 4.35 -12.58
CA LEU A 21 -8.53 4.49 -12.40
C LEU A 21 -8.03 5.85 -12.81
N LEU A 22 -8.57 6.52 -13.82
CA LEU A 22 -8.25 7.91 -14.13
C LEU A 22 -8.77 8.83 -13.03
N SER A 23 -9.90 8.51 -12.40
CA SER A 23 -10.40 9.16 -11.17
C SER A 23 -9.50 8.86 -9.97
N ASP A 24 -9.10 7.61 -9.76
CA ASP A 24 -8.27 7.17 -8.63
C ASP A 24 -6.80 7.60 -8.84
N THR A 25 -6.34 7.73 -10.09
CA THR A 25 -5.00 8.21 -10.48
C THR A 25 -4.93 9.72 -10.61
N SER A 26 -6.01 10.41 -11.00
CA SER A 26 -6.12 11.86 -10.81
C SER A 26 -6.27 12.21 -9.33
N GLU A 27 -6.96 11.38 -8.53
CA GLU A 27 -6.85 11.40 -7.07
C GLU A 27 -5.44 11.03 -6.60
N LEU A 28 -4.70 10.13 -7.27
CA LEU A 28 -3.30 9.81 -6.95
C LEU A 28 -2.31 10.88 -7.42
N ASP A 29 -2.62 11.70 -8.43
CA ASP A 29 -1.86 12.88 -8.82
C ASP A 29 -2.19 14.05 -7.86
N VAL A 30 -3.43 14.11 -7.35
CA VAL A 30 -3.79 14.86 -6.13
C VAL A 30 -3.22 14.19 -4.85
N ARG A 31 -2.67 12.96 -4.90
CA ARG A 31 -1.92 12.27 -3.81
C ARG A 31 -0.41 12.14 -4.07
N LYS A 32 0.15 12.55 -5.22
CA LYS A 32 1.58 12.95 -5.36
C LYS A 32 1.87 14.05 -4.36
N ASP A 33 0.82 14.82 -4.13
CA ASP A 33 0.65 15.87 -3.17
C ASP A 33 0.45 15.40 -1.70
N LYS A 34 0.50 14.09 -1.39
CA LYS A 34 0.11 13.55 -0.06
C LYS A 34 1.06 12.48 0.51
N THR A 35 2.38 12.71 0.52
CA THR A 35 3.36 11.88 1.29
C THR A 35 3.59 12.36 2.73
N THR A 36 2.67 13.13 3.30
CA THR A 36 2.82 13.71 4.64
C THR A 36 1.51 13.57 5.43
N LEU A 37 1.55 12.74 6.50
CA LEU A 37 0.59 12.37 7.58
C LEU A 37 -0.97 12.47 7.44
N PHE A 38 -1.51 12.85 6.28
CA PHE A 38 -2.94 12.99 5.91
C PHE A 38 -3.71 14.18 6.51
N ASN A 39 -4.41 14.89 5.60
CA ASN A 39 -5.53 15.79 5.90
C ASN A 39 -6.64 15.02 6.64
N ASN A 40 -6.92 15.38 7.90
CA ASN A 40 -8.27 15.22 8.46
C ASN A 40 -9.11 16.38 7.89
N GLU A 41 -10.33 16.22 7.38
CA GLU A 41 -11.48 15.58 8.03
C GLU A 41 -12.46 14.93 7.02
N SER A 42 -13.08 13.83 7.48
CA SER A 42 -14.35 13.24 7.06
C SER A 42 -14.70 13.20 5.56
N TYR A 43 -14.40 12.06 4.93
CA TYR A 43 -15.38 11.39 4.08
C TYR A 43 -15.34 9.89 4.39
N PHE A 44 -16.47 9.34 4.79
CA PHE A 44 -16.73 7.91 4.60
C PHE A 44 -16.63 7.66 3.09
N ILE A 45 -15.46 7.23 2.63
CA ILE A 45 -15.28 6.72 1.27
C ILE A 45 -15.46 5.21 1.41
N PRO A 46 -16.46 4.60 0.74
CA PRO A 46 -16.64 3.16 0.81
C PRO A 46 -15.34 2.50 0.32
N VAL A 47 -14.82 1.57 1.13
CA VAL A 47 -13.65 0.75 0.84
C VAL A 47 -13.86 0.11 -0.53
N ASN A 48 -13.21 0.65 -1.57
CA ASN A 48 -13.30 0.14 -2.92
C ASN A 48 -12.12 -0.80 -3.15
N TYR A 49 -12.44 -2.03 -3.57
CA TYR A 49 -11.54 -3.17 -3.81
C TYR A 49 -10.44 -2.93 -4.88
N ASN A 50 -10.27 -1.69 -5.35
CA ASN A 50 -9.30 -1.27 -6.37
C ASN A 50 -7.88 -1.11 -5.79
N ASP A 51 -7.79 -0.65 -4.55
CA ASP A 51 -6.53 -0.36 -3.85
C ASP A 51 -5.73 -1.66 -3.61
N ASP A 52 -6.42 -2.75 -3.32
CA ASP A 52 -5.85 -4.08 -3.10
C ASP A 52 -5.24 -4.67 -4.37
N PHE A 53 -5.87 -4.42 -5.52
CA PHE A 53 -5.39 -4.91 -6.81
C PHE A 53 -4.07 -4.22 -7.19
N ILE A 54 -4.01 -2.89 -7.08
CA ILE A 54 -2.80 -2.11 -7.40
C ILE A 54 -1.69 -2.43 -6.41
N ALA A 55 -2.01 -2.50 -5.11
CA ALA A 55 -1.05 -2.90 -4.09
C ALA A 55 -0.46 -4.28 -4.39
N PHE A 56 -1.32 -5.27 -4.66
CA PHE A 56 -0.84 -6.61 -4.94
C PHE A 56 -0.01 -6.69 -6.23
N GLN A 57 -0.43 -6.05 -7.33
CA GLN A 57 0.37 -6.04 -8.55
C GLN A 57 1.72 -5.34 -8.37
N THR A 58 1.76 -4.23 -7.61
CA THR A 58 3.01 -3.56 -7.24
C THR A 58 3.91 -4.49 -6.43
N PHE A 59 3.33 -5.22 -5.48
CA PHE A 59 4.06 -6.21 -4.70
C PHE A 59 4.62 -7.33 -5.57
N VAL A 60 3.86 -7.86 -6.53
CA VAL A 60 4.34 -8.87 -7.48
C VAL A 60 5.54 -8.36 -8.28
N GLU A 61 5.49 -7.12 -8.77
CA GLU A 61 6.61 -6.52 -9.51
C GLU A 61 7.87 -6.40 -8.64
N ILE A 62 7.73 -6.07 -7.35
CA ILE A 62 8.85 -6.00 -6.41
C ILE A 62 9.42 -7.39 -6.14
N LEU A 63 8.53 -8.37 -5.93
CA LEU A 63 8.91 -9.74 -5.63
C LEU A 63 9.70 -10.36 -6.79
N LEU A 64 9.27 -10.09 -8.03
CA LEU A 64 9.95 -10.55 -9.24
C LEU A 64 11.11 -9.64 -9.67
N SER A 65 11.30 -8.48 -9.04
CA SER A 65 12.37 -7.55 -9.40
C SER A 65 13.75 -8.04 -8.93
N PRO A 66 14.77 -8.01 -9.81
CA PRO A 66 16.14 -8.35 -9.44
C PRO A 66 16.78 -7.29 -8.51
N GLY A 67 16.17 -6.11 -8.36
CA GLY A 67 16.73 -5.00 -7.58
C GLY A 67 16.65 -5.18 -6.05
N LEU A 68 15.86 -6.13 -5.55
CA LEU A 68 15.74 -6.38 -4.12
C LEU A 68 16.80 -7.39 -3.67
N LYS A 69 17.87 -6.86 -3.07
CA LYS A 69 18.92 -7.64 -2.39
C LYS A 69 18.43 -8.06 -1.01
N ILE A 70 18.03 -9.32 -0.89
CA ILE A 70 17.64 -9.93 0.39
C ILE A 70 18.89 -10.58 1.02
N ASP A 71 18.93 -10.67 2.35
CA ASP A 71 19.93 -11.52 3.02
C ASP A 71 19.82 -12.95 2.46
N GLN A 72 20.93 -13.52 1.98
CA GLN A 72 20.95 -14.85 1.37
C GLN A 72 20.44 -15.95 2.31
N ASN A 73 20.59 -15.78 3.62
CA ASN A 73 20.07 -16.71 4.62
C ASN A 73 18.54 -16.65 4.73
N VAL A 74 17.95 -15.49 4.43
CA VAL A 74 16.50 -15.29 4.44
C VAL A 74 15.88 -15.66 3.10
N GLU A 75 16.55 -15.35 1.98
CA GLU A 75 16.09 -15.67 0.63
C GLU A 75 15.91 -17.19 0.42
N LYS A 76 16.65 -18.01 1.17
CA LYS A 76 16.50 -19.47 1.25
C LYS A 76 15.86 -19.92 2.58
N GLY A 77 14.91 -19.14 3.10
CA GLY A 77 14.40 -19.14 4.48
C GLY A 77 13.70 -20.41 4.99
N ILE A 78 14.31 -21.58 4.75
CA ILE A 78 13.91 -22.92 5.17
C ILE A 78 13.70 -22.99 6.68
N GLU A 79 14.49 -22.26 7.47
CA GLU A 79 14.32 -22.19 8.92
C GLU A 79 12.95 -21.65 9.32
N ILE A 80 12.40 -20.71 8.56
CA ILE A 80 11.05 -20.19 8.82
C ILE A 80 10.01 -21.29 8.64
N TYR A 81 10.23 -22.25 7.72
CA TYR A 81 9.34 -23.40 7.59
C TYR A 81 9.54 -24.41 8.72
N ARG A 82 10.78 -24.60 9.19
CA ARG A 82 11.04 -25.46 10.35
C ARG A 82 10.31 -24.95 11.60
N GLU A 83 10.26 -23.63 11.79
CA GLU A 83 9.47 -23.00 12.86
C GLU A 83 7.95 -23.28 12.69
N ILE A 84 7.41 -23.13 11.47
CA ILE A 84 5.97 -23.37 11.22
C ILE A 84 5.56 -24.82 11.50
N TYR A 85 6.44 -25.77 11.20
CA TYR A 85 6.20 -27.21 11.37
C TYR A 85 6.89 -27.80 12.59
N GLU A 86 7.22 -26.97 13.59
CA GLU A 86 7.79 -27.43 14.85
C GLU A 86 6.88 -28.52 15.45
N GLY A 87 7.50 -29.66 15.82
CA GLY A 87 6.77 -30.83 16.33
C GLY A 87 6.17 -31.76 15.28
N ASN A 88 6.21 -31.41 13.98
CA ASN A 88 5.80 -32.31 12.89
C ASN A 88 7.02 -32.95 12.19
N GLY A 89 7.56 -34.01 12.78
CA GLY A 89 8.76 -34.69 12.28
C GLY A 89 8.69 -35.16 10.82
N ARG A 90 7.50 -35.47 10.29
CA ARG A 90 7.33 -35.86 8.88
C ARG A 90 7.53 -34.68 7.94
N GLU A 91 6.93 -33.53 8.25
CA GLU A 91 7.09 -32.33 7.43
C GLU A 91 8.50 -31.74 7.57
N LEU A 92 9.10 -31.79 8.77
CA LEU A 92 10.50 -31.39 8.98
C LEU A 92 11.46 -32.19 8.10
N LEU A 93 11.26 -33.51 7.99
CA LEU A 93 12.07 -34.35 7.09
C LEU A 93 11.87 -33.97 5.61
N LYS A 94 10.63 -33.65 5.18
CA LYS A 94 10.38 -33.15 3.82
C LYS A 94 11.05 -31.79 3.58
N ILE A 95 11.09 -30.93 4.59
CA ILE A 95 11.78 -29.63 4.55
C ILE A 95 13.29 -29.84 4.41
N ASP A 96 13.88 -30.78 5.15
CA ASP A 96 15.31 -31.07 5.06
C ASP A 96 15.71 -31.65 3.69
N ILE A 97 14.89 -32.53 3.11
CA ILE A 97 15.10 -33.04 1.75
C ILE A 97 14.99 -31.90 0.73
N PHE A 98 13.97 -31.04 0.86
CA PHE A 98 13.85 -29.87 0.00
C PHE A 98 15.09 -28.98 0.12
N ALA A 99 15.59 -28.75 1.33
CA ALA A 99 16.76 -27.92 1.59
C ALA A 99 18.04 -28.47 0.93
N SER A 100 18.22 -29.79 0.91
CA SER A 100 19.40 -30.43 0.33
C SER A 100 19.29 -30.59 -1.19
N ASP A 101 18.12 -30.93 -1.70
CA ASP A 101 17.95 -31.45 -3.06
C ASP A 101 17.35 -30.42 -4.02
N TYR A 102 16.84 -29.29 -3.54
CA TYR A 102 16.21 -28.29 -4.40
C TYR A 102 17.19 -27.73 -5.45
N GLN A 103 16.75 -27.74 -6.71
CA GLN A 103 17.38 -27.06 -7.83
C GLN A 103 16.36 -26.15 -8.51
N PRO A 104 16.75 -24.97 -9.03
CA PRO A 104 15.85 -24.04 -9.72
C PRO A 104 15.03 -24.68 -10.86
N GLU A 105 15.63 -25.63 -11.58
CA GLU A 105 15.01 -26.33 -12.70
C GLU A 105 13.97 -27.39 -12.27
N GLU A 106 13.83 -27.65 -10.97
CA GLU A 106 12.86 -28.60 -10.39
C GLU A 106 11.75 -27.89 -9.61
N ALA A 107 11.64 -26.56 -9.71
CA ALA A 107 10.69 -25.76 -8.92
C ALA A 107 9.22 -26.18 -9.14
N VAL A 108 8.81 -26.43 -10.38
CA VAL A 108 7.47 -26.94 -10.75
C VAL A 108 7.23 -28.33 -10.18
N ASN A 109 8.25 -29.21 -10.24
CA ASN A 109 8.16 -30.55 -9.70
C ASN A 109 7.97 -30.51 -8.17
N TRP A 110 8.74 -29.67 -7.46
CA TRP A 110 8.55 -29.46 -6.03
C TRP A 110 7.20 -28.85 -5.66
N TYR A 111 6.71 -27.92 -6.48
CA TYR A 111 5.42 -27.28 -6.27
C TYR A 111 4.24 -28.25 -6.46
N THR A 112 4.35 -29.23 -7.35
CA THR A 112 3.30 -30.25 -7.61
C THR A 112 3.35 -31.47 -6.69
N ARG A 113 4.39 -31.61 -5.84
CA ARG A 113 4.50 -32.69 -4.86
C ARG A 113 3.61 -32.45 -3.64
N ASP A 114 3.14 -33.53 -3.03
CA ASP A 114 2.55 -33.50 -1.68
C ASP A 114 3.61 -33.19 -0.61
N CYS A 115 3.93 -31.90 -0.46
CA CYS A 115 4.89 -31.40 0.51
C CYS A 115 4.46 -30.05 1.10
N PHE A 116 5.28 -29.50 1.99
CA PHE A 116 5.01 -28.21 2.65
C PHE A 116 4.98 -27.04 1.65
N PHE A 117 5.79 -27.08 0.59
CA PHE A 117 6.09 -25.95 -0.28
C PHE A 117 4.84 -25.29 -0.92
N PRO A 118 3.99 -26.01 -1.69
CA PRO A 118 2.78 -25.38 -2.27
C PRO A 118 1.79 -24.91 -1.22
N ARG A 119 1.68 -25.62 -0.08
CA ARG A 119 0.76 -25.26 1.02
C ARG A 119 1.18 -23.96 1.70
N VAL A 120 2.46 -23.83 2.06
CA VAL A 120 3.00 -22.62 2.69
C VAL A 120 2.98 -21.47 1.70
N LEU A 121 3.43 -21.69 0.47
CA LEU A 121 3.46 -20.65 -0.56
C LEU A 121 2.07 -20.05 -0.81
N ASN A 122 1.09 -20.90 -1.10
CA ASN A 122 -0.27 -20.45 -1.39
C ASN A 122 -0.96 -19.86 -0.15
N LYS A 123 -0.67 -20.36 1.05
CA LYS A 123 -1.16 -19.72 2.29
C LYS A 123 -0.55 -18.33 2.48
N SER A 124 0.74 -18.18 2.21
CA SER A 124 1.46 -16.92 2.39
C SER A 124 0.92 -15.83 1.46
N PHE A 125 0.61 -16.17 0.21
CA PHE A 125 -0.06 -15.25 -0.71
C PHE A 125 -1.49 -14.89 -0.27
N ARG A 126 -2.28 -15.87 0.20
CA ARG A 126 -3.65 -15.62 0.69
C ARG A 126 -3.70 -14.72 1.92
N CYS A 127 -2.79 -14.94 2.86
CA CYS A 127 -2.73 -14.21 4.12
C CYS A 127 -1.81 -12.97 4.05
N PHE A 128 -1.17 -12.74 2.90
CA PHE A 128 -0.18 -11.68 2.70
C PHE A 128 0.95 -11.70 3.76
N GLU A 129 1.46 -12.89 4.05
CA GLU A 129 2.53 -13.13 5.03
C GLU A 129 3.89 -12.75 4.44
N LEU A 130 4.21 -11.47 4.52
CA LEU A 130 5.33 -10.86 3.80
C LEU A 130 6.69 -11.46 4.17
N LYS A 131 6.92 -11.79 5.44
CA LYS A 131 8.16 -12.48 5.86
C LYS A 131 8.32 -13.81 5.12
N LEU A 132 7.24 -14.57 4.97
CA LEU A 132 7.25 -15.83 4.23
C LEU A 132 7.41 -15.61 2.73
N LEU A 133 6.68 -14.66 2.14
CA LEU A 133 6.76 -14.38 0.71
C LEU A 133 8.15 -13.90 0.28
N LEU A 134 8.79 -13.04 1.08
CA LEU A 134 10.15 -12.58 0.85
C LEU A 134 11.17 -13.71 1.10
N GLY A 135 10.95 -14.54 2.12
CA GLY A 135 11.79 -15.73 2.34
C GLY A 135 11.59 -16.83 1.29
N LEU A 136 10.49 -16.78 0.54
CA LEU A 136 10.19 -17.66 -0.60
C LEU A 136 10.66 -17.08 -1.94
N LYS A 137 11.25 -15.88 -1.95
CA LYS A 137 11.44 -15.10 -3.19
C LYS A 137 12.18 -15.88 -4.27
N CYS A 138 13.32 -16.53 -3.95
CA CYS A 138 14.06 -17.27 -4.97
C CYS A 138 13.23 -18.42 -5.55
N TYR A 139 12.54 -19.17 -4.68
CA TYR A 139 11.69 -20.28 -5.09
C TYR A 139 10.50 -19.82 -5.96
N ILE A 140 9.95 -18.64 -5.66
CA ILE A 140 8.88 -18.02 -6.46
C ILE A 140 9.40 -17.58 -7.83
N ILE A 141 10.60 -17.00 -7.88
CA ILE A 141 11.26 -16.60 -9.14
C ILE A 141 11.54 -17.84 -9.99
N ASP A 142 12.18 -18.86 -9.42
CA ASP A 142 12.51 -20.10 -10.11
C ASP A 142 11.25 -20.77 -10.68
N LEU A 143 10.19 -20.88 -9.86
CA LEU A 143 8.90 -21.43 -10.29
C LEU A 143 8.30 -20.62 -11.43
N ASN A 144 8.30 -19.29 -11.33
CA ASN A 144 7.77 -18.41 -12.36
C ASN A 144 8.60 -18.50 -13.67
N THR A 145 9.93 -18.52 -13.57
CA THR A 145 10.84 -18.65 -14.70
C THR A 145 10.68 -20.01 -15.39
N GLN A 146 10.58 -21.10 -14.62
CA GLN A 146 10.36 -22.42 -15.19
C GLN A 146 9.00 -22.50 -15.92
N LEU A 147 7.93 -21.95 -15.34
CA LEU A 147 6.63 -21.87 -16.02
C LEU A 147 6.69 -21.04 -17.30
N GLU A 148 7.45 -19.95 -17.32
CA GLU A 148 7.67 -19.15 -18.53
C GLU A 148 8.40 -19.96 -19.61
N HIS A 149 9.45 -20.68 -19.26
CA HIS A 149 10.14 -21.58 -20.19
C HIS A 149 9.20 -22.65 -20.77
N LEU A 150 8.44 -23.34 -19.91
CA LEU A 150 7.48 -24.36 -20.33
C LEU A 150 6.41 -23.80 -21.26
N TYR A 151 5.88 -22.61 -20.96
CA TYR A 151 4.92 -21.93 -21.82
C TYR A 151 5.51 -21.65 -23.21
N LEU A 152 6.76 -21.19 -23.27
CA LEU A 152 7.45 -20.90 -24.53
C LEU A 152 7.67 -22.18 -25.37
N GLU A 153 8.00 -23.30 -24.73
CA GLU A 153 8.15 -24.61 -25.39
C GLU A 153 6.82 -25.16 -25.92
N GLN A 154 5.73 -24.92 -25.19
CA GLN A 154 4.38 -25.42 -25.50
C GLN A 154 3.60 -24.53 -26.47
N LYS A 155 4.21 -23.46 -26.99
CA LYS A 155 3.55 -22.46 -27.87
C LYS A 155 2.77 -23.07 -29.04
N GLU A 156 3.28 -24.11 -29.68
CA GLU A 156 2.59 -24.73 -30.83
C GLU A 156 1.29 -25.45 -30.42
N GLU A 157 1.25 -26.04 -29.22
CA GLU A 157 0.05 -26.69 -28.67
C GLU A 157 -1.03 -25.67 -28.29
N HIS A 158 -0.62 -24.46 -27.90
CA HIS A 158 -1.51 -23.36 -27.54
C HIS A 158 -2.27 -22.73 -28.74
N TYR A 159 -1.89 -23.02 -29.99
CA TYR A 159 -2.63 -22.57 -31.18
C TYR A 159 -3.88 -23.41 -31.48
N GLN A 160 -4.16 -24.46 -30.69
CA GLN A 160 -5.40 -25.23 -30.82
C GLN A 160 -6.60 -24.42 -30.29
N ARG A 161 -7.67 -24.34 -31.07
CA ARG A 161 -8.86 -23.50 -30.78
C ARG A 161 -9.53 -23.90 -29.46
N HIS A 162 -9.68 -22.90 -28.57
CA HIS A 162 -10.36 -22.93 -27.27
C HIS A 162 -9.81 -23.95 -26.26
N MET A 163 -8.86 -23.52 -25.44
CA MET A 163 -8.41 -24.30 -24.29
C MET A 163 -9.34 -24.05 -23.09
N THR A 164 -9.83 -25.12 -22.49
CA THR A 164 -10.64 -25.07 -21.25
C THR A 164 -9.96 -25.94 -20.20
N TYR A 165 -9.83 -25.38 -19.00
CA TYR A 165 -9.27 -26.02 -17.82
C TYR A 165 -10.26 -25.95 -16.67
N TYR A 166 -10.11 -26.85 -15.70
CA TYR A 166 -10.99 -26.95 -14.55
C TYR A 166 -10.20 -26.92 -13.25
N ALA A 167 -10.71 -26.23 -12.24
CA ALA A 167 -10.12 -26.24 -10.91
C ALA A 167 -11.22 -26.37 -9.86
N GLY A 168 -11.19 -27.44 -9.07
CA GLY A 168 -12.09 -27.59 -7.93
C GLY A 168 -11.45 -27.02 -6.67
N MET A 169 -12.17 -26.17 -5.95
CA MET A 169 -11.75 -25.77 -4.62
C MET A 169 -12.91 -25.28 -3.74
N PRO A 170 -12.89 -25.55 -2.43
CA PRO A 170 -13.82 -24.92 -1.52
C PRO A 170 -13.49 -23.43 -1.37
N LEU A 171 -14.53 -22.58 -1.42
CA LEU A 171 -14.43 -21.15 -1.14
C LEU A 171 -15.36 -20.74 0.00
N PRO A 172 -14.98 -19.78 0.84
CA PRO A 172 -15.89 -19.16 1.79
C PRO A 172 -17.12 -18.57 1.12
N LYS A 173 -18.27 -18.68 1.80
CA LYS A 173 -19.56 -18.25 1.23
C LYS A 173 -19.61 -16.76 0.87
N ASN A 174 -18.87 -15.91 1.59
CA ASN A 174 -18.73 -14.49 1.27
C ASN A 174 -17.98 -14.26 -0.06
N GLU A 175 -17.01 -15.10 -0.42
CA GLU A 175 -16.34 -15.03 -1.73
C GLU A 175 -17.27 -15.38 -2.90
N ILE A 176 -18.19 -16.32 -2.70
CA ILE A 176 -19.21 -16.64 -3.72
C ILE A 176 -20.14 -15.47 -3.95
N GLU A 177 -20.63 -14.86 -2.88
CA GLU A 177 -21.47 -13.65 -2.99
C GLU A 177 -20.71 -12.48 -3.62
N TYR A 178 -19.40 -12.40 -3.40
CA TYR A 178 -18.54 -11.46 -4.09
C TYR A 178 -18.49 -11.75 -5.59
N LEU A 179 -18.16 -12.97 -6.01
CA LEU A 179 -18.11 -13.36 -7.43
C LEU A 179 -19.45 -13.09 -8.13
N LYS A 180 -20.59 -13.41 -7.48
CA LYS A 180 -21.94 -13.22 -8.03
C LYS A 180 -22.28 -11.76 -8.29
N LYS A 181 -21.89 -10.85 -7.41
CA LYS A 181 -22.11 -9.40 -7.59
C LYS A 181 -21.28 -8.82 -8.74
N ASN A 182 -20.29 -9.58 -9.19
CA ASN A 182 -19.20 -9.14 -10.04
C ASN A 182 -19.11 -9.98 -11.30
N VAL A 183 -20.23 -10.51 -11.78
CA VAL A 183 -20.30 -11.11 -13.11
C VAL A 183 -20.09 -10.03 -14.17
N GLY A 184 -19.35 -10.36 -15.24
CA GLY A 184 -18.86 -9.44 -16.26
C GLY A 184 -17.53 -8.78 -15.88
N CYS A 185 -17.11 -8.89 -14.63
CA CYS A 185 -15.98 -8.14 -14.11
C CYS A 185 -14.62 -8.84 -14.24
N LEU A 186 -13.52 -8.06 -14.25
CA LEU A 186 -12.18 -8.63 -14.09
C LEU A 186 -11.84 -8.95 -12.63
N THR A 187 -11.25 -10.12 -12.39
CA THR A 187 -10.77 -10.60 -11.09
C THR A 187 -9.36 -11.19 -11.21
N MET A 188 -8.65 -11.27 -10.10
CA MET A 188 -7.29 -11.78 -10.04
C MET A 188 -7.14 -12.89 -9.02
N ILE A 189 -6.37 -13.92 -9.39
CA ILE A 189 -5.94 -14.96 -8.46
C ILE A 189 -4.56 -14.60 -7.91
N LYS A 190 -4.49 -14.42 -6.58
CA LYS A 190 -3.27 -13.98 -5.87
C LYS A 190 -2.23 -15.09 -5.70
N THR A 191 -2.60 -16.35 -5.91
CA THR A 191 -1.73 -17.52 -5.75
C THR A 191 -1.41 -18.14 -7.10
N PHE A 192 -0.48 -19.09 -7.12
CA PHE A 192 -0.45 -20.05 -8.22
C PHE A 192 -1.77 -20.83 -8.20
N LEU A 193 -2.32 -21.10 -9.38
CA LEU A 193 -3.55 -21.85 -9.54
C LEU A 193 -3.26 -23.14 -10.28
N GLU A 194 -3.47 -24.25 -9.59
CA GLU A 194 -3.49 -25.57 -10.19
C GLU A 194 -4.86 -25.84 -10.81
N ALA A 195 -4.85 -26.27 -12.05
CA ALA A 195 -6.01 -26.66 -12.83
C ALA A 195 -5.67 -27.91 -13.64
N THR A 196 -6.67 -28.48 -14.31
CA THR A 196 -6.55 -29.71 -15.09
C THR A 196 -7.44 -29.66 -16.32
N LYS A 197 -7.09 -30.39 -17.39
CA LYS A 197 -8.02 -30.63 -18.50
C LYS A 197 -9.09 -31.67 -18.16
N ASP A 198 -8.86 -32.48 -17.13
CA ASP A 198 -9.78 -33.51 -16.67
C ASP A 198 -10.80 -32.93 -15.68
N HIS A 199 -12.03 -32.78 -16.15
CA HIS A 199 -13.17 -32.31 -15.35
C HIS A 199 -13.43 -33.20 -14.12
N ALA A 200 -13.26 -34.52 -14.22
CA ALA A 200 -13.51 -35.43 -13.11
C ALA A 200 -12.47 -35.24 -12.00
N VAL A 201 -11.21 -35.02 -12.38
CA VAL A 201 -10.13 -34.68 -11.44
C VAL A 201 -10.47 -33.40 -10.69
N ALA A 202 -10.85 -32.34 -11.39
CA ALA A 202 -11.24 -31.08 -10.74
C ALA A 202 -12.42 -31.26 -9.76
N CYS A 203 -13.45 -32.03 -10.12
CA CYS A 203 -14.58 -32.27 -9.22
C CYS A 203 -14.18 -32.91 -7.89
N MET A 204 -13.17 -33.78 -7.87
CA MET A 204 -12.68 -34.40 -6.63
C MET A 204 -12.13 -33.39 -5.62
N PHE A 205 -11.63 -32.23 -6.08
CA PHE A 205 -11.07 -31.17 -5.24
C PHE A 205 -12.06 -30.04 -4.92
N SER A 206 -13.27 -30.07 -5.49
CA SER A 206 -14.31 -29.04 -5.30
C SER A 206 -14.71 -28.84 -3.84
N GLY A 207 -14.54 -29.88 -3.00
CA GLY A 207 -14.99 -29.91 -1.61
C GLY A 207 -16.40 -30.47 -1.45
N GLU A 208 -16.98 -31.04 -2.51
CA GLU A 208 -18.26 -31.75 -2.45
C GLU A 208 -18.19 -32.92 -1.47
N GLY A 209 -19.13 -32.98 -0.52
CA GLY A 209 -19.19 -34.00 0.53
C GLY A 209 -18.51 -33.64 1.86
N ALA A 210 -17.66 -32.61 1.94
CA ALA A 210 -16.98 -32.22 3.18
C ALA A 210 -17.87 -31.42 4.18
N GLN A 211 -19.02 -30.91 3.72
CA GLN A 211 -20.02 -30.13 4.49
C GLN A 211 -19.44 -29.15 5.53
N ILE A 212 -18.45 -28.35 5.14
CA ILE A 212 -17.86 -27.35 6.03
C ILE A 212 -18.79 -26.13 6.07
N PRO A 213 -19.41 -25.76 7.21
CA PRO A 213 -20.52 -24.81 7.24
C PRO A 213 -20.23 -23.41 6.65
N GLN A 214 -18.97 -22.97 6.68
CA GLN A 214 -18.53 -21.65 6.22
C GLN A 214 -18.07 -21.63 4.74
N PHE A 215 -17.89 -22.81 4.12
CA PHE A 215 -17.39 -22.94 2.76
C PHE A 215 -18.47 -23.52 1.85
N ALA A 216 -18.39 -23.17 0.57
CA ALA A 216 -19.17 -23.72 -0.52
C ALA A 216 -18.24 -24.57 -1.42
N SER A 217 -18.78 -25.63 -2.00
CA SER A 217 -18.07 -26.40 -3.04
C SER A 217 -18.10 -25.61 -4.34
N VAL A 218 -16.94 -25.47 -4.99
CA VAL A 218 -16.79 -24.70 -6.23
C VAL A 218 -15.99 -25.46 -7.25
N LEU A 219 -16.50 -25.45 -8.47
CA LEU A 219 -15.79 -25.83 -9.69
C LEU A 219 -15.57 -24.57 -10.52
N PHE A 220 -14.33 -24.27 -10.84
CA PHE A 220 -13.97 -23.26 -11.82
C PHE A 220 -13.85 -23.90 -13.21
N GLU A 221 -14.46 -23.28 -14.20
CA GLU A 221 -14.19 -23.54 -15.62
C GLU A 221 -13.42 -22.34 -16.19
N ILE A 222 -12.18 -22.56 -16.61
CA ILE A 222 -11.23 -21.53 -17.02
C ILE A 222 -11.01 -21.65 -18.52
N ARG A 223 -11.54 -20.69 -19.26
CA ARG A 223 -11.44 -20.59 -20.72
C ARG A 223 -10.29 -19.68 -21.11
N ILE A 224 -9.47 -20.10 -22.06
CA ILE A 224 -8.42 -19.26 -22.65
C ILE A 224 -8.89 -18.75 -24.01
N ASP A 225 -8.86 -17.43 -24.17
CA ASP A 225 -9.29 -16.77 -25.39
C ASP A 225 -8.37 -17.09 -26.59
N GLN A 226 -8.88 -16.90 -27.81
CA GLN A 226 -8.10 -17.11 -29.02
C GLN A 226 -7.01 -16.03 -29.16
N ASN A 227 -5.81 -16.44 -29.61
CA ASN A 227 -4.64 -15.56 -29.72
C ASN A 227 -4.23 -14.92 -28.39
N PHE A 228 -4.45 -15.61 -27.26
CA PHE A 228 -4.07 -15.13 -25.94
C PHE A 228 -2.54 -15.05 -25.77
N TYR A 229 -2.05 -13.91 -25.29
CA TYR A 229 -0.66 -13.62 -24.97
C TYR A 229 -0.55 -13.24 -23.48
N PRO A 230 -0.19 -14.19 -22.61
CA PRO A 230 -0.15 -13.95 -21.18
C PRO A 230 0.90 -12.91 -20.79
N VAL A 231 0.56 -12.04 -19.83
CA VAL A 231 1.56 -11.24 -19.09
C VAL A 231 2.18 -12.05 -17.96
N ARG A 232 1.45 -13.03 -17.41
CA ARG A 232 1.91 -13.99 -16.40
C ARG A 232 1.92 -15.40 -16.99
N PRO A 233 2.97 -16.22 -16.79
CA PRO A 233 3.07 -17.51 -17.45
C PRO A 233 1.99 -18.47 -16.96
N PHE A 234 1.56 -19.38 -17.84
CA PHE A 234 0.84 -20.59 -17.48
C PHE A 234 1.37 -21.71 -18.36
N ALA A 235 1.45 -22.94 -17.86
CA ALA A 235 1.95 -24.05 -18.65
C ALA A 235 1.36 -25.37 -18.20
N SER A 236 1.29 -26.32 -19.15
CA SER A 236 1.11 -27.73 -18.82
C SER A 236 2.29 -28.22 -18.02
N VAL A 237 1.99 -28.91 -16.92
CA VAL A 237 2.98 -29.52 -16.03
C VAL A 237 2.89 -31.04 -16.04
N ARG A 238 2.12 -31.61 -16.97
CA ARG A 238 1.87 -33.06 -17.11
C ARG A 238 3.15 -33.91 -17.02
N HIS A 239 4.22 -33.49 -17.67
CA HIS A 239 5.48 -34.25 -17.73
C HIS A 239 6.42 -34.03 -16.53
N LEU A 240 6.11 -33.05 -15.69
CA LEU A 240 6.90 -32.70 -14.51
C LEU A 240 6.18 -33.04 -13.20
N SER A 241 4.85 -33.13 -13.23
CA SER A 241 4.06 -33.51 -12.07
C SER A 241 4.31 -34.98 -11.68
N PRO A 242 4.36 -35.32 -10.38
CA PRO A 242 4.30 -36.71 -9.91
C PRO A 242 3.02 -37.43 -10.33
N PHE A 243 1.99 -36.69 -10.78
CA PHE A 243 0.68 -37.17 -11.17
C PHE A 243 0.39 -36.80 -12.65
N PRO A 244 1.04 -37.47 -13.62
CA PRO A 244 0.90 -37.13 -15.05
C PRO A 244 -0.51 -37.40 -15.60
N ASP A 245 -1.27 -38.29 -14.97
CA ASP A 245 -2.63 -38.63 -15.39
C ASP A 245 -3.64 -37.52 -15.07
N GLU A 246 -3.27 -36.56 -14.21
CA GLU A 246 -4.11 -35.40 -13.88
C GLU A 246 -4.14 -34.36 -15.00
N ASP A 247 -3.33 -34.49 -16.06
CA ASP A 247 -3.23 -33.52 -17.17
C ASP A 247 -3.18 -32.05 -16.68
N GLY A 248 -2.34 -31.84 -15.66
CA GLY A 248 -2.31 -30.63 -14.86
C GLY A 248 -1.70 -29.43 -15.58
N VAL A 249 -2.23 -28.25 -15.25
CA VAL A 249 -1.78 -26.93 -15.71
C VAL A 249 -1.62 -26.02 -14.49
N ILE A 250 -0.56 -25.23 -14.48
CA ILE A 250 -0.36 -24.19 -13.47
C ILE A 250 -0.47 -22.82 -14.13
N PHE A 251 -1.33 -21.97 -13.58
CA PHE A 251 -1.33 -20.53 -13.85
C PHE A 251 -0.46 -19.83 -12.82
N GLY A 252 0.43 -18.96 -13.30
CA GLY A 252 1.27 -18.10 -12.47
C GLY A 252 0.45 -17.17 -11.60
N PHE A 253 0.99 -16.80 -10.44
CA PHE A 253 0.34 -15.87 -9.52
C PHE A 253 0.12 -14.49 -10.13
N GLY A 254 -0.98 -13.84 -9.73
CA GLY A 254 -1.39 -12.54 -10.29
C GLY A 254 -2.04 -12.64 -11.67
N PHE A 255 -2.45 -13.85 -12.09
CA PHE A 255 -3.24 -14.05 -13.31
C PHE A 255 -4.62 -13.40 -13.18
N ILE A 256 -5.09 -12.80 -14.27
CA ILE A 256 -6.35 -12.04 -14.30
C ILE A 256 -7.31 -12.70 -15.27
N PHE A 257 -8.56 -12.78 -14.82
CA PHE A 257 -9.66 -13.43 -15.53
C PHE A 257 -10.88 -12.51 -15.54
N ARG A 258 -11.71 -12.62 -16.57
CA ARG A 258 -13.08 -12.11 -16.56
C ARG A 258 -14.00 -13.14 -15.92
N ILE A 259 -14.87 -12.72 -15.02
CA ILE A 259 -15.93 -13.54 -14.45
C ILE A 259 -17.09 -13.56 -15.45
N GLU A 260 -17.35 -14.69 -16.09
CA GLU A 260 -18.40 -14.82 -17.10
C GLU A 260 -19.75 -15.18 -16.46
N SER A 261 -19.75 -16.11 -15.53
CA SER A 261 -20.95 -16.48 -14.77
C SER A 261 -20.61 -17.17 -13.46
N VAL A 262 -21.58 -17.15 -12.55
CA VAL A 262 -21.54 -17.86 -11.27
C VAL A 262 -22.88 -18.51 -11.07
N GLU A 263 -22.93 -19.82 -11.22
CA GLU A 263 -24.17 -20.59 -11.29
C GLU A 263 -24.10 -21.77 -10.33
N MET A 264 -25.24 -22.18 -9.80
CA MET A 264 -25.32 -23.38 -8.96
C MET A 264 -25.68 -24.55 -9.88
N ILE A 265 -24.80 -25.56 -9.97
CA ILE A 265 -24.95 -26.69 -10.90
C ILE A 265 -25.46 -27.96 -10.23
N THR A 266 -25.29 -28.09 -8.91
CA THR A 266 -25.91 -29.12 -8.08
C THR A 266 -26.45 -28.48 -6.79
N ASP A 267 -27.18 -29.23 -5.97
CA ASP A 267 -27.69 -28.74 -4.68
C ASP A 267 -26.57 -28.24 -3.72
N SER A 268 -25.31 -28.58 -4.00
CA SER A 268 -24.16 -28.23 -3.16
C SER A 268 -22.95 -27.65 -3.88
N MET A 269 -22.96 -27.51 -5.21
CA MET A 269 -21.80 -27.07 -6.00
C MET A 269 -22.10 -25.85 -6.87
N TRP A 270 -21.19 -24.87 -6.80
CA TRP A 270 -21.17 -23.70 -7.67
C TRP A 270 -20.19 -23.91 -8.84
N LEU A 271 -20.63 -23.57 -10.05
CA LEU A 271 -19.78 -23.39 -11.22
C LEU A 271 -19.45 -21.92 -11.37
N VAL A 272 -18.16 -21.60 -11.45
CA VAL A 272 -17.67 -20.26 -11.76
C VAL A 272 -16.93 -20.30 -13.08
N ILE A 273 -17.46 -19.63 -14.09
CA ILE A 273 -16.84 -19.57 -15.41
C ILE A 273 -15.95 -18.34 -15.48
N LEU A 274 -14.68 -18.56 -15.79
CA LEU A 274 -13.64 -17.54 -15.91
C LEU A 274 -13.07 -17.55 -17.33
N THR A 275 -12.79 -16.38 -17.90
CA THR A 275 -12.07 -16.27 -19.18
C THR A 275 -10.77 -15.49 -19.02
N ALA A 276 -9.66 -16.07 -19.45
CA ALA A 276 -8.40 -15.36 -19.62
C ALA A 276 -8.37 -14.68 -21.00
N THR A 277 -8.43 -13.35 -21.02
CA THR A 277 -8.43 -12.55 -22.26
C THR A 277 -7.22 -11.63 -22.35
N ASN A 278 -6.79 -11.28 -23.57
CA ASN A 278 -5.72 -10.29 -23.78
C ASN A 278 -6.08 -8.93 -23.17
N GLU A 279 -7.34 -8.52 -23.29
CA GLU A 279 -7.88 -7.30 -22.70
C GLU A 279 -7.61 -7.24 -21.18
N ALA A 280 -7.94 -8.32 -20.47
CA ALA A 280 -7.73 -8.43 -19.02
C ALA A 280 -6.24 -8.33 -18.63
N GLN A 281 -5.36 -8.91 -19.44
CA GLN A 281 -3.91 -8.88 -19.23
C GLN A 281 -3.31 -7.50 -19.56
N HIS A 282 -3.80 -6.84 -20.61
CA HIS A 282 -3.37 -5.50 -21.03
C HIS A 282 -3.72 -4.43 -19.99
N VAL A 283 -4.92 -4.51 -19.42
CA VAL A 283 -5.39 -3.65 -18.34
C VAL A 283 -4.41 -3.63 -17.17
N ALA A 284 -3.94 -4.80 -16.74
CA ALA A 284 -2.99 -4.94 -15.63
C ALA A 284 -1.66 -4.25 -15.93
N LYS A 285 -1.17 -4.42 -17.16
CA LYS A 285 0.07 -3.83 -17.62
C LYS A 285 -0.04 -2.31 -17.74
N GLU A 286 -1.14 -1.80 -18.27
CA GLU A 286 -1.41 -0.36 -18.37
C GLU A 286 -1.50 0.27 -16.97
N LEU A 287 -2.21 -0.37 -16.06
CA LEU A 287 -2.31 -0.01 -14.64
C LEU A 287 -0.96 0.14 -13.95
N ILE A 288 -0.13 -0.90 -14.06
CA ILE A 288 1.21 -0.93 -13.48
C ILE A 288 2.07 0.18 -14.10
N ASN A 289 1.97 0.40 -15.42
CA ASN A 289 2.72 1.43 -16.11
C ASN A 289 2.30 2.84 -15.68
N GLN A 290 1.00 3.11 -15.56
CA GLN A 290 0.48 4.38 -15.05
C GLN A 290 0.93 4.63 -13.60
N PHE A 291 0.91 3.59 -12.77
CA PHE A 291 1.43 3.68 -11.42
C PHE A 291 2.94 3.97 -11.39
N LYS A 292 3.73 3.29 -12.23
CA LYS A 292 5.18 3.55 -12.41
C LYS A 292 5.44 5.00 -12.84
N THR A 293 4.68 5.53 -13.80
CA THR A 293 4.81 6.93 -14.23
C THR A 293 4.41 7.91 -13.13
N ASN A 294 3.42 7.56 -12.30
CA ASN A 294 2.96 8.43 -11.23
C ASN A 294 3.86 8.41 -9.99
N LEU A 295 4.60 7.34 -9.74
CA LEU A 295 5.51 7.29 -8.59
C LEU A 295 6.71 8.23 -8.71
N ASN A 296 7.09 8.68 -9.93
CA ASN A 296 8.31 9.47 -10.19
C ASN A 296 9.60 8.90 -9.56
N LYS A 297 9.57 7.62 -9.13
CA LYS A 297 10.62 6.88 -8.44
C LYS A 297 10.56 5.42 -8.91
N PRO A 298 11.69 4.70 -8.94
CA PRO A 298 11.69 3.27 -9.28
C PRO A 298 10.89 2.48 -8.23
N ILE A 299 10.12 1.50 -8.70
CA ILE A 299 9.43 0.57 -7.80
C ILE A 299 10.47 -0.25 -7.05
N ASN A 300 10.54 -0.06 -5.74
CA ASN A 300 11.38 -0.81 -4.80
C ASN A 300 10.57 -1.16 -3.54
N HIS A 301 11.18 -1.89 -2.61
CA HIS A 301 10.53 -2.31 -1.37
C HIS A 301 9.97 -1.14 -0.55
N ILE A 302 10.65 0.01 -0.53
CA ILE A 302 10.18 1.21 0.19
C ILE A 302 8.92 1.77 -0.47
N THR A 303 8.90 1.87 -1.80
CA THR A 303 7.75 2.43 -2.51
C THR A 303 6.45 1.65 -2.27
N PHE A 304 6.53 0.36 -1.95
CA PHE A 304 5.34 -0.43 -1.63
C PHE A 304 4.78 -0.13 -0.25
N GLY A 305 5.61 -0.02 0.79
CA GLY A 305 5.11 0.42 2.09
C GLY A 305 4.60 1.86 2.05
N ASN A 306 5.20 2.73 1.23
CA ASN A 306 4.65 4.07 0.96
C ASN A 306 3.26 3.99 0.33
N LEU A 307 3.08 3.08 -0.64
CA LEU A 307 1.79 2.83 -1.28
C LEU A 307 0.77 2.36 -0.25
N LEU A 308 1.08 1.37 0.59
CA LEU A 308 0.18 0.88 1.63
C LEU A 308 -0.30 2.00 2.58
N ASN A 309 0.61 2.88 3.01
CA ASN A 309 0.24 4.07 3.77
C ASN A 309 -0.70 4.98 2.98
N LYS A 310 -0.41 5.26 1.70
CA LYS A 310 -1.28 6.08 0.83
C LYS A 310 -2.67 5.48 0.59
N LEU A 311 -2.80 4.17 0.69
CA LEU A 311 -4.07 3.44 0.61
C LEU A 311 -4.76 3.33 1.99
N ASN A 312 -4.24 4.02 3.01
CA ASN A 312 -4.74 4.00 4.39
C ASN A 312 -4.83 2.57 4.97
N LYS A 313 -3.78 1.77 4.73
CA LYS A 313 -3.65 0.39 5.23
C LYS A 313 -2.55 0.28 6.29
N PRO A 314 -2.71 0.90 7.47
CA PRO A 314 -1.61 1.05 8.42
C PRO A 314 -1.15 -0.28 9.02
N LYS A 315 -2.04 -1.26 9.21
CA LYS A 315 -1.68 -2.58 9.75
C LYS A 315 -0.79 -3.35 8.79
N GLU A 316 -1.16 -3.35 7.51
CA GLU A 316 -0.39 -3.95 6.43
C GLU A 316 0.95 -3.25 6.26
N THR A 317 0.99 -1.91 6.36
CA THR A 317 2.26 -1.17 6.32
C THR A 317 3.19 -1.54 7.47
N ILE A 318 2.68 -1.65 8.70
CA ILE A 318 3.49 -2.02 9.87
C ILE A 318 4.04 -3.43 9.70
N ASN A 319 3.17 -4.39 9.41
CA ASN A 319 3.58 -5.77 9.15
C ASN A 319 4.61 -5.86 8.01
N TYR A 320 4.46 -5.02 6.98
CA TYR A 320 5.41 -4.94 5.87
C TYR A 320 6.77 -4.42 6.28
N TYR A 321 6.83 -3.25 6.91
CA TYR A 321 8.12 -2.66 7.24
C TYR A 321 8.84 -3.37 8.38
N GLU A 322 8.12 -3.86 9.40
CA GLU A 322 8.73 -4.68 10.45
C GLU A 322 9.22 -6.01 9.88
N GLY A 323 8.44 -6.65 9.01
CA GLY A 323 8.87 -7.83 8.26
C GLY A 323 10.11 -7.54 7.43
N LEU A 324 10.11 -6.45 6.68
CA LEU A 324 11.22 -6.06 5.81
C LEU A 324 12.51 -5.79 6.60
N LEU A 325 12.44 -5.07 7.73
CA LEU A 325 13.59 -4.77 8.58
C LEU A 325 14.24 -6.01 9.21
N ASN A 326 13.50 -7.12 9.33
CA ASN A 326 14.05 -8.39 9.79
C ASN A 326 14.80 -9.16 8.69
N ILE A 327 14.72 -8.71 7.43
CA ILE A 327 15.07 -9.52 6.24
C ILE A 327 16.14 -8.85 5.38
N ILE A 328 16.13 -7.52 5.34
CA ILE A 328 17.12 -6.73 4.62
C ILE A 328 17.90 -5.87 5.61
N THR A 329 19.12 -5.49 5.22
CA THR A 329 19.85 -4.38 5.85
C THR A 329 19.73 -3.17 4.92
N PRO A 330 18.75 -2.28 5.12
CA PRO A 330 18.56 -1.13 4.23
C PRO A 330 19.73 -0.15 4.34
N SER A 331 19.92 0.67 3.30
CA SER A 331 20.86 1.78 3.42
C SER A 331 20.37 2.78 4.49
N SER A 332 21.26 3.58 5.07
CA SER A 332 20.85 4.57 6.08
C SER A 332 19.76 5.51 5.58
N LYS A 333 19.74 5.83 4.27
CA LYS A 333 18.67 6.65 3.67
C LYS A 333 17.34 5.89 3.61
N ASP A 334 17.38 4.62 3.21
CA ASP A 334 16.18 3.78 3.15
C ASP A 334 15.59 3.56 4.55
N MET A 335 16.45 3.44 5.57
CA MET A 335 16.04 3.36 6.98
C MET A 335 15.26 4.60 7.43
N VAL A 336 15.67 5.80 7.01
CA VAL A 336 14.93 7.03 7.29
C VAL A 336 13.52 6.95 6.72
N GLU A 337 13.37 6.58 5.45
CA GLU A 337 12.07 6.45 4.79
C GLU A 337 11.22 5.38 5.49
N ILE A 338 11.76 4.20 5.78
CA ILE A 338 11.06 3.10 6.47
C ILE A 338 10.54 3.56 7.84
N TYR A 339 11.39 4.17 8.67
CA TYR A 339 10.99 4.63 9.99
C TYR A 339 9.98 5.78 9.94
N SER A 340 10.11 6.71 8.99
CA SER A 340 9.13 7.78 8.78
C SER A 340 7.75 7.20 8.44
N ASN A 341 7.71 6.18 7.61
CA ASN A 341 6.46 5.50 7.23
C ASN A 341 5.86 4.65 8.35
N LEU A 342 6.69 3.97 9.15
CA LEU A 342 6.22 3.27 10.35
C LEU A 342 5.61 4.28 11.34
N GLY A 343 6.27 5.42 11.54
CA GLY A 343 5.73 6.52 12.34
C GLY A 343 4.35 6.98 11.86
N THR A 344 4.19 7.11 10.54
CA THR A 344 2.90 7.44 9.91
C THR A 344 1.85 6.36 10.14
N ALA A 345 2.20 5.08 9.97
CA ALA A 345 1.27 3.97 10.13
C ALA A 345 0.79 3.84 11.59
N HIS A 346 1.68 4.00 12.56
CA HIS A 346 1.30 4.01 13.98
C HIS A 346 0.44 5.22 14.35
N TYR A 347 0.72 6.39 13.77
CA TYR A 347 -0.15 7.57 13.95
C TYR A 347 -1.58 7.29 13.47
N LEU A 348 -1.74 6.66 12.30
CA LEU A 348 -3.05 6.29 11.75
C LEU A 348 -3.80 5.27 12.64
N GLN A 349 -3.07 4.43 13.38
CA GLN A 349 -3.65 3.55 14.41
C GLN A 349 -3.92 4.27 15.75
N MET A 350 -3.70 5.58 15.82
CA MET A 350 -3.78 6.40 17.04
C MET A 350 -2.74 6.01 18.11
N GLU A 351 -1.68 5.29 17.72
CA GLU A 351 -0.58 4.86 18.58
C GLU A 351 0.51 5.94 18.64
N TYR A 352 0.14 7.15 19.09
CA TYR A 352 0.97 8.36 18.98
C TYR A 352 2.35 8.24 19.64
N GLN A 353 2.45 7.52 20.76
CA GLN A 353 3.74 7.31 21.42
C GLN A 353 4.68 6.46 20.57
N LEU A 354 4.15 5.41 19.94
CA LEU A 354 4.94 4.54 19.06
C LEU A 354 5.30 5.27 17.75
N ALA A 355 4.40 6.12 17.26
CA ALA A 355 4.67 7.02 16.15
C ALA A 355 5.88 7.93 16.45
N LEU A 356 5.94 8.56 17.63
CA LEU A 356 7.10 9.36 18.05
C LEU A 356 8.39 8.54 18.10
N VAL A 357 8.35 7.31 18.63
CA VAL A 357 9.52 6.44 18.69
C VAL A 357 10.11 6.22 17.29
N TYR A 358 9.28 5.87 16.31
CA TYR A 358 9.74 5.66 14.94
C TYR A 358 10.17 6.95 14.23
N LEU A 359 9.45 8.05 14.41
CA LEU A 359 9.85 9.34 13.83
C LEU A 359 11.18 9.87 14.40
N ASN A 360 11.44 9.67 15.69
CA ASN A 360 12.73 10.02 16.30
C ASN A 360 13.85 9.11 15.78
N LYS A 361 13.61 7.80 15.62
CA LYS A 361 14.57 6.90 14.94
C LYS A 361 14.89 7.37 13.52
N ALA A 362 13.88 7.81 12.76
CA ALA A 362 14.07 8.38 11.44
C ALA A 362 14.94 9.64 11.49
N PHE A 363 14.65 10.55 12.42
CA PHE A 363 15.38 11.80 12.63
C PHE A 363 16.85 11.56 13.00
N ASP A 364 17.12 10.68 13.96
CA ASP A 364 18.48 10.34 14.39
C ASP A 364 19.28 9.71 13.24
N THR A 365 18.66 8.80 12.50
CA THR A 365 19.28 8.17 11.32
C THR A 365 19.60 9.20 10.24
N LEU A 366 18.69 10.16 10.00
CA LEU A 366 18.90 11.23 9.04
C LEU A 366 20.09 12.12 9.42
N LYS A 367 20.22 12.46 10.71
CA LYS A 367 21.35 13.25 11.21
C LYS A 367 22.69 12.54 10.94
N HIS A 368 22.74 11.22 11.06
CA HIS A 368 23.92 10.45 10.67
C HIS A 368 24.20 10.55 9.17
N VAL A 369 23.17 10.43 8.32
CA VAL A 369 23.29 10.59 6.85
C VAL A 369 23.79 11.99 6.49
N GLU A 370 23.26 13.04 7.13
CA GLU A 370 23.69 14.44 6.94
C GLU A 370 25.16 14.63 7.29
N ASN A 371 25.61 14.10 8.42
CA ASN A 371 27.01 14.18 8.84
C ASN A 371 27.95 13.50 7.84
N THR A 372 27.59 12.31 7.36
CA THR A 372 28.38 11.60 6.34
C THR A 372 28.45 12.38 5.03
N LEU A 373 27.34 12.98 4.58
CA LEU A 373 27.31 13.83 3.40
C LEU A 373 28.13 15.11 3.57
N GLY A 374 28.14 15.70 4.77
CA GLY A 374 28.94 16.87 5.10
C GLY A 374 30.45 16.60 4.94
N ILE A 375 30.92 15.46 5.44
CA ILE A 375 32.32 15.02 5.29
C ILE A 375 32.67 14.81 3.81
N LEU A 376 31.80 14.10 3.07
CA LEU A 376 32.02 13.86 1.64
C LEU A 376 32.06 15.14 0.81
N LYS A 377 31.26 16.16 1.18
CA LYS A 377 31.31 17.47 0.54
C LYS A 377 32.63 18.18 0.80
N SER A 378 33.11 18.23 2.04
CA SER A 378 34.39 18.86 2.37
C SER A 378 35.59 18.18 1.70
N ASP A 379 35.52 16.86 1.51
CA ASP A 379 36.56 16.10 0.82
C ASP A 379 36.54 16.37 -0.69
N SER A 380 35.34 16.50 -1.29
CA SER A 380 35.16 16.75 -2.72
C SER A 380 35.46 18.19 -3.17
N GLU A 381 35.41 19.17 -2.26
CA GLU A 381 35.81 20.56 -2.56
C GLU A 381 37.32 20.67 -2.87
N ASN A 382 38.10 19.64 -2.56
CA ASN A 382 39.52 19.53 -2.91
C ASN A 382 39.78 18.90 -4.30
N GLU A 383 38.77 18.31 -4.95
CA GLU A 383 38.92 17.66 -6.27
C GLU A 383 37.96 18.25 -7.33
N THR A 384 38.53 18.70 -8.45
CA THR A 384 37.84 19.39 -9.55
C THR A 384 36.98 18.46 -10.41
N GLN A 385 35.93 17.87 -9.86
CA GLN A 385 34.95 17.07 -10.63
C GLN A 385 33.53 17.64 -10.55
N SER A 386 33.16 18.37 -11.60
CA SER A 386 31.82 18.96 -11.81
C SER A 386 30.65 17.97 -11.67
N ASN A 387 30.84 16.69 -12.01
CA ASN A 387 29.79 15.69 -11.91
C ASN A 387 29.54 15.20 -10.47
N GLN A 388 30.58 15.21 -9.61
CA GLN A 388 30.47 14.75 -8.23
C GLN A 388 29.75 15.80 -7.35
N SER A 389 29.99 17.09 -7.60
CA SER A 389 29.29 18.17 -6.91
C SER A 389 27.79 18.20 -7.22
N ILE A 390 27.40 17.98 -8.49
CA ILE A 390 25.98 17.87 -8.89
C ILE A 390 25.29 16.69 -8.18
N LEU A 391 25.96 15.53 -8.10
CA LEU A 391 25.43 14.36 -7.40
C LEU A 391 25.26 14.64 -5.90
N LEU A 392 26.26 15.22 -5.24
CA LEU A 392 26.19 15.61 -3.83
C LEU A 392 25.11 16.65 -3.55
N GLN A 393 24.90 17.60 -4.47
CA GLN A 393 23.81 18.56 -4.37
C GLN A 393 22.44 17.88 -4.47
N SER A 394 22.28 16.92 -5.39
CA SER A 394 21.04 16.15 -5.53
C SER A 394 20.74 15.31 -4.28
N GLN A 395 21.76 14.73 -3.66
CA GLN A 395 21.64 13.98 -2.40
C GLN A 395 21.27 14.92 -1.24
N SER A 396 21.90 16.09 -1.17
CA SER A 396 21.59 17.12 -0.17
C SER A 396 20.14 17.60 -0.26
N ASN A 397 19.63 17.83 -1.47
CA ASN A 397 18.23 18.21 -1.67
C ASN A 397 17.29 17.08 -1.26
N SER A 398 17.61 15.83 -1.61
CA SER A 398 16.83 14.68 -1.20
C SER A 398 16.77 14.49 0.32
N VAL A 399 17.88 14.76 1.03
CA VAL A 399 17.95 14.68 2.49
C VAL A 399 17.12 15.79 3.14
N ALA A 400 17.17 17.00 2.59
CA ALA A 400 16.33 18.10 3.04
C ALA A 400 14.83 17.81 2.84
N THR A 401 14.46 17.10 1.76
CA THR A 401 13.08 16.61 1.57
C THR A 401 12.68 15.59 2.65
N LEU A 402 13.55 14.64 2.99
CA LEU A 402 13.24 13.68 4.07
C LEU A 402 13.12 14.37 5.44
N GLN A 403 13.97 15.36 5.70
CA GLN A 403 13.93 16.15 6.92
C GLN A 403 12.63 16.94 7.05
N SER A 404 12.16 17.54 5.95
CA SER A 404 10.92 18.29 5.93
C SER A 404 9.70 17.40 6.21
N GLU A 405 9.67 16.19 5.65
CA GLU A 405 8.63 15.19 5.94
C GLU A 405 8.64 14.78 7.42
N ILE A 406 9.81 14.56 8.03
CA ILE A 406 9.92 14.20 9.45
C ILE A 406 9.45 15.33 10.36
N TYR A 407 9.85 16.58 10.11
CA TYR A 407 9.38 17.73 10.91
C TYR A 407 7.87 17.91 10.82
N TYR A 408 7.30 17.74 9.63
CA TYR A 408 5.85 17.77 9.48
C TYR A 408 5.18 16.69 10.32
N ASN A 409 5.68 15.46 10.21
CA ASN A 409 5.12 14.30 10.88
C ASN A 409 5.20 14.44 12.42
N LEU A 410 6.34 14.90 12.95
CA LEU A 410 6.51 15.19 14.37
C LEU A 410 5.54 16.29 14.84
N GLY A 411 5.41 17.37 14.06
CA GLY A 411 4.49 18.47 14.36
C GLY A 411 3.04 17.99 14.56
N ILE A 412 2.57 17.10 13.68
CA ILE A 412 1.22 16.53 13.79
C ILE A 412 1.09 15.61 15.01
N VAL A 413 2.05 14.72 15.25
CA VAL A 413 1.96 13.80 16.39
C VAL A 413 1.93 14.58 17.72
N TYR A 414 2.76 15.62 17.85
CA TYR A 414 2.72 16.50 19.03
C TYR A 414 1.42 17.29 19.14
N HIS A 415 0.84 17.74 18.02
CA HIS A 415 -0.47 18.38 18.01
C HIS A 415 -1.56 17.44 18.52
N SER A 416 -1.58 16.18 18.08
CA SER A 416 -2.53 15.16 18.54
C SER A 416 -2.34 14.76 20.01
N LEU A 417 -1.10 14.85 20.52
CA LEU A 417 -0.79 14.71 21.95
C LEU A 417 -1.08 15.96 22.78
N SER A 418 -1.63 17.02 22.17
CA SER A 418 -1.87 18.33 22.79
C SER A 418 -0.62 19.04 23.33
N GLN A 419 0.57 18.69 22.81
CA GLN A 419 1.84 19.35 23.10
C GLN A 419 2.07 20.48 22.08
N TYR A 420 1.27 21.53 22.19
CA TYR A 420 1.16 22.58 21.16
C TYR A 420 2.46 23.37 20.93
N ASP A 421 3.25 23.62 21.97
CA ASP A 421 4.53 24.33 21.84
C ASP A 421 5.53 23.56 20.98
N LEU A 422 5.64 22.24 21.21
CA LEU A 422 6.51 21.36 20.42
C LEU A 422 6.01 21.24 18.98
N ALA A 423 4.69 21.10 18.78
CA ALA A 423 4.10 21.06 17.45
C ALA A 423 4.44 22.33 16.65
N LEU A 424 4.27 23.50 17.26
CA LEU A 424 4.59 24.79 16.66
C LEU A 424 6.09 24.93 16.35
N GLN A 425 6.96 24.45 17.23
CA GLN A 425 8.40 24.44 17.01
C GLN A 425 8.77 23.67 15.73
N TYR A 426 8.29 22.44 15.58
CA TYR A 426 8.58 21.63 14.39
C TYR A 426 7.99 22.22 13.10
N TYR A 427 6.77 22.77 13.14
CA TYR A 427 6.21 23.45 11.98
C TYR A 427 7.00 24.71 11.57
N LYS A 428 7.52 25.48 12.53
CA LYS A 428 8.39 26.64 12.22
C LYS A 428 9.73 26.21 11.63
N GLN A 429 10.34 25.15 12.17
CA GLN A 429 11.58 24.57 11.61
C GLN A 429 11.37 24.07 10.19
N LEU A 430 10.23 23.43 9.92
CA LEU A 430 9.82 23.02 8.58
C LEU A 430 9.71 24.21 7.61
N LEU A 431 9.01 25.28 7.99
CA LEU A 431 8.88 26.48 7.15
C LEU A 431 10.23 27.14 6.86
N HIS A 432 11.13 27.20 7.85
CA HIS A 432 12.49 27.70 7.65
C HIS A 432 13.27 26.84 6.65
N LEU A 433 13.23 25.52 6.80
CA LEU A 433 13.92 24.59 5.90
C LEU A 433 13.41 24.70 4.46
N ILE A 434 12.10 24.83 4.28
CA ILE A 434 11.46 25.03 2.97
C ILE A 434 11.99 26.30 2.30
N ALA A 435 12.05 27.40 3.04
CA ALA A 435 12.53 28.68 2.52
C ALA A 435 14.03 28.64 2.19
N GLU A 436 14.85 28.03 3.05
CA GLU A 436 16.30 27.97 2.88
C GLU A 436 16.73 27.07 1.70
N LYS A 437 16.02 25.96 1.49
CA LYS A 437 16.39 24.93 0.49
C LYS A 437 15.54 24.99 -0.77
N GLU A 438 14.66 25.98 -0.89
CA GLU A 438 13.72 26.15 -2.01
C GLU A 438 12.94 24.85 -2.31
N ILE A 439 12.55 24.13 -1.25
CA ILE A 439 11.84 22.86 -1.38
C ILE A 439 10.42 23.19 -1.86
N SER A 440 10.08 22.78 -3.07
CA SER A 440 8.69 22.82 -3.53
C SER A 440 7.88 21.82 -2.73
N LEU A 441 7.21 22.30 -1.69
CA LEU A 441 6.35 21.51 -0.84
C LEU A 441 4.91 21.85 -1.15
N VAL A 442 4.23 20.84 -1.66
CA VAL A 442 2.86 20.90 -2.11
C VAL A 442 1.88 21.37 -1.02
N ASN A 443 2.16 21.02 0.24
CA ASN A 443 1.19 21.06 1.35
C ASN A 443 1.36 22.29 2.26
N LEU A 444 1.93 23.38 1.76
CA LEU A 444 2.20 24.57 2.57
C LEU A 444 0.92 25.18 3.18
N ALA A 445 -0.19 25.13 2.45
CA ALA A 445 -1.51 25.55 2.95
C ALA A 445 -1.95 24.76 4.19
N VAL A 446 -1.72 23.44 4.21
CA VAL A 446 -2.05 22.57 5.35
C VAL A 446 -1.20 22.89 6.57
N ILE A 447 0.09 23.17 6.36
CA ILE A 447 1.01 23.57 7.42
C ILE A 447 0.56 24.89 8.05
N TYR A 448 0.26 25.91 7.22
CA TYR A 448 -0.24 27.19 7.72
C TYR A 448 -1.58 27.05 8.45
N ASN A 449 -2.51 26.24 7.95
CA ASN A 449 -3.75 25.93 8.64
C ASN A 449 -3.51 25.25 10.00
N SER A 450 -2.57 24.30 10.06
CA SER A 450 -2.23 23.60 11.31
C SER A 450 -1.67 24.57 12.35
N ILE A 451 -0.81 25.50 11.93
CA ILE A 451 -0.30 26.57 12.80
C ILE A 451 -1.43 27.51 13.25
N GLY A 452 -2.33 27.90 12.34
CA GLY A 452 -3.49 28.72 12.68
C GLY A 452 -4.41 28.06 13.71
N SER A 453 -4.65 26.75 13.56
CA SER A 453 -5.41 25.94 14.51
C SER A 453 -4.73 25.85 15.88
N LEU A 454 -3.40 25.72 15.92
CA LEU A 454 -2.65 25.76 17.17
C LEU A 454 -2.81 27.10 17.89
N TYR A 455 -2.64 28.23 17.17
CA TYR A 455 -2.82 29.56 17.76
C TYR A 455 -4.26 29.80 18.23
N LEU A 456 -5.24 29.29 17.49
CA LEU A 456 -6.65 29.33 17.90
C LEU A 456 -6.86 28.61 19.25
N LYS A 457 -6.27 27.41 19.41
CA LYS A 457 -6.35 26.64 20.65
C LYS A 457 -5.62 27.30 21.82
N THR A 458 -4.54 28.04 21.56
CA THR A 458 -3.81 28.79 22.59
C THR A 458 -4.37 30.19 22.86
N GLY A 459 -5.45 30.59 22.18
CA GLY A 459 -6.11 31.90 22.37
C GLY A 459 -5.42 33.08 21.68
N ALA A 460 -4.47 32.84 20.79
CA ALA A 460 -3.75 33.86 20.03
C ALA A 460 -4.47 34.15 18.70
N TYR A 461 -5.67 34.72 18.77
CA TYR A 461 -6.57 34.87 17.62
C TYR A 461 -5.99 35.69 16.46
N ASP A 462 -5.22 36.75 16.72
CA ASP A 462 -4.58 37.56 15.68
C ASP A 462 -3.60 36.73 14.83
N LEU A 463 -2.77 35.93 15.50
CA LEU A 463 -1.83 35.03 14.84
C LEU A 463 -2.59 33.90 14.12
N ALA A 464 -3.65 33.36 14.72
CA ALA A 464 -4.50 32.37 14.05
C ALA A 464 -5.05 32.93 12.73
N SER A 465 -5.54 34.17 12.74
CA SER A 465 -6.03 34.89 11.55
C SER A 465 -4.96 35.00 10.48
N GLU A 466 -3.76 35.49 10.84
CA GLU A 466 -2.66 35.65 9.90
C GLU A 466 -2.32 34.34 9.19
N TYR A 467 -2.22 33.24 9.95
CA TYR A 467 -1.86 31.93 9.42
C TYR A 467 -2.98 31.28 8.60
N PHE A 468 -4.26 31.46 8.97
CA PHE A 468 -5.37 31.00 8.13
C PHE A 468 -5.46 31.76 6.80
N HIS A 469 -5.18 33.06 6.78
CA HIS A 469 -5.12 33.83 5.53
C HIS A 469 -3.95 33.39 4.64
N LYS A 470 -2.75 33.17 5.22
CA LYS A 470 -1.62 32.58 4.47
C LYS A 470 -1.97 31.21 3.88
N ALA A 471 -2.67 30.37 4.63
CA ALA A 471 -3.14 29.07 4.13
C ALA A 471 -4.07 29.23 2.93
N LEU A 472 -5.03 30.16 3.02
CA LEU A 472 -5.99 30.46 1.96
C LEU A 472 -5.31 31.01 0.69
N ASP A 473 -4.39 31.97 0.83
CA ASP A 473 -3.65 32.56 -0.28
C ASP A 473 -2.87 31.48 -1.06
N PHE A 474 -2.18 30.60 -0.34
CA PHE A 474 -1.47 29.48 -0.96
C PHE A 474 -2.41 28.47 -1.62
N ALA A 475 -3.55 28.15 -0.99
CA ALA A 475 -4.54 27.24 -1.55
C ALA A 475 -5.14 27.78 -2.87
N LEU A 476 -5.48 29.08 -2.91
CA LEU A 476 -6.03 29.75 -4.07
C LEU A 476 -5.06 29.85 -5.25
N ILE A 477 -3.75 30.00 -4.98
CA ILE A 477 -2.71 29.99 -6.02
C ILE A 477 -2.64 28.61 -6.69
N LYS A 478 -2.87 27.54 -5.92
CA LYS A 478 -2.65 26.16 -6.37
C LYS A 478 -3.89 25.50 -6.98
N SER A 479 -5.09 25.82 -6.51
CA SER A 479 -6.33 25.20 -6.98
C SER A 479 -7.53 26.15 -6.86
N PRO A 480 -8.49 26.11 -7.79
CA PRO A 480 -9.64 27.01 -7.80
C PRO A 480 -10.56 26.82 -6.57
N SER A 481 -11.49 27.76 -6.36
CA SER A 481 -12.31 27.95 -5.15
C SER A 481 -13.18 26.77 -4.66
N ASN A 482 -13.18 25.64 -5.37
CA ASN A 482 -13.98 24.44 -5.05
C ASN A 482 -13.14 23.24 -4.58
N ASP A 483 -11.82 23.36 -4.47
CA ASP A 483 -10.99 22.30 -3.88
C ASP A 483 -11.25 22.16 -2.35
N PRO A 484 -11.35 20.93 -1.80
CA PRO A 484 -11.59 20.72 -0.37
C PRO A 484 -10.61 21.44 0.56
N CYS A 485 -9.33 21.58 0.18
CA CYS A 485 -8.34 22.31 0.98
C CYS A 485 -8.68 23.81 1.02
N THR A 486 -9.03 24.39 -0.14
CA THR A 486 -9.44 25.80 -0.25
C THR A 486 -10.73 26.07 0.52
N LEU A 487 -11.72 25.18 0.44
CA LEU A 487 -12.96 25.27 1.20
C LEU A 487 -12.72 25.20 2.71
N GLN A 488 -11.79 24.36 3.17
CA GLN A 488 -11.41 24.29 4.58
C GLN A 488 -10.71 25.58 5.04
N CYS A 489 -9.80 26.12 4.25
CA CYS A 489 -9.15 27.41 4.55
C CYS A 489 -10.21 28.52 4.69
N LEU A 490 -11.16 28.58 3.76
CA LEU A 490 -12.28 29.53 3.82
C LEU A 490 -13.14 29.32 5.06
N ALA A 491 -13.47 28.07 5.42
CA ALA A 491 -14.24 27.75 6.62
C ALA A 491 -13.54 28.20 7.91
N ASN A 492 -12.22 27.99 8.01
CA ASN A 492 -11.42 28.41 9.15
C ASN A 492 -11.39 29.93 9.29
N VAL A 493 -11.15 30.65 8.19
CA VAL A 493 -11.19 32.13 8.16
C VAL A 493 -12.56 32.64 8.60
N ASN A 494 -13.64 32.09 8.03
CA ASN A 494 -15.02 32.50 8.36
C ASN A 494 -15.42 32.19 9.81
N SER A 495 -14.92 31.07 10.35
CA SER A 495 -15.18 30.70 11.76
C SER A 495 -14.48 31.66 12.71
N LEU A 496 -13.26 32.08 12.36
CA LEU A 496 -12.48 33.02 13.17
C LEU A 496 -13.07 34.44 13.12
N THR A 497 -13.52 34.91 11.96
CA THR A 497 -14.17 36.24 11.85
C THR A 497 -15.43 36.29 12.69
N LYS A 498 -16.26 35.25 12.64
CA LYS A 498 -17.47 35.16 13.47
C LYS A 498 -17.14 35.16 14.97
N LEU A 499 -16.12 34.42 15.41
CA LEU A 499 -15.66 34.44 16.79
C LEU A 499 -15.19 35.83 17.22
N ASN A 500 -14.47 36.53 16.34
CA ASN A 500 -13.97 37.88 16.63
C ASN A 500 -15.12 38.89 16.74
N ASP A 501 -16.13 38.79 15.89
CA ASP A 501 -17.34 39.63 15.96
C ASP A 501 -18.12 39.38 17.26
N GLU A 502 -18.32 38.11 17.64
CA GLU A 502 -18.96 37.74 18.91
C GLU A 502 -18.17 38.25 20.14
N MET A 503 -16.84 38.17 20.11
CA MET A 503 -15.98 38.70 21.17
C MET A 503 -16.05 40.22 21.29
N ASN A 504 -16.11 40.94 20.17
CA ASN A 504 -16.25 42.39 20.16
C ASN A 504 -17.60 42.85 20.71
N ASP A 505 -18.68 42.13 20.40
CA ASP A 505 -20.01 42.38 20.94
C ASP A 505 -20.06 42.16 22.47
N ILE A 506 -19.42 41.11 22.97
CA ILE A 506 -19.30 40.83 24.41
C ILE A 506 -18.47 41.91 25.12
N ALA A 507 -17.35 42.33 24.53
CA ALA A 507 -16.51 43.38 25.11
C ALA A 507 -17.25 44.73 25.20
N SER A 508 -17.98 45.10 24.14
CA SER A 508 -18.82 46.29 24.08
C SER A 508 -19.91 46.27 25.16
N THR A 509 -20.62 45.15 25.32
CA THR A 509 -21.64 45.00 26.38
C THR A 509 -21.06 45.01 27.78
N ALA A 510 -19.87 44.42 27.99
CA ALA A 510 -19.17 44.47 29.27
C ALA A 510 -18.74 45.89 29.65
N ASP A 511 -18.27 46.70 28.71
CA ASP A 511 -17.90 48.10 28.95
C ASP A 511 -19.14 48.99 29.18
N GLN A 512 -20.25 48.71 28.51
CA GLN A 512 -21.55 49.35 28.81
C GLN A 512 -22.02 49.03 30.24
N LEU A 513 -21.88 47.78 30.69
CA LEU A 513 -22.23 47.40 32.06
C LEU A 513 -21.30 48.05 33.10
N ARG A 514 -20.00 48.14 32.82
CA ARG A 514 -19.04 48.84 33.71
C ARG A 514 -19.36 50.33 33.83
N THR A 515 -19.65 51.01 32.73
CA THR A 515 -20.02 52.44 32.76
C THR A 515 -21.35 52.70 33.48
N LEU A 516 -22.31 51.78 33.41
CA LEU A 516 -23.54 51.84 34.20
C LEU A 516 -23.28 51.62 35.70
N SER A 517 -22.37 50.71 36.06
CA SER A 517 -22.01 50.47 37.47
C SER A 517 -21.28 51.65 38.13
N THR A 518 -20.34 52.29 37.42
CA THR A 518 -19.62 53.47 37.94
C THR A 518 -20.52 54.70 38.06
N HIS A 519 -21.57 54.81 37.23
CA HIS A 519 -22.59 55.84 37.39
C HIS A 519 -23.50 55.63 38.61
N ASN A 520 -23.82 54.39 38.98
CA ASN A 520 -24.57 54.11 40.20
C ASN A 520 -23.75 54.37 41.48
N ASP A 521 -22.47 53.99 41.51
CA ASP A 521 -21.59 54.28 42.66
C ASP A 521 -21.37 55.79 42.88
N SER A 522 -21.43 56.59 41.80
CA SER A 522 -21.32 58.07 41.88
C SER A 522 -22.60 58.77 42.36
N LYS A 523 -23.76 58.08 42.31
CA LYS A 523 -25.02 58.60 42.85
C LYS A 523 -25.18 58.27 44.33
N ASP A 524 -24.71 57.10 44.77
CA ASP A 524 -24.80 56.73 46.19
C ASP A 524 -23.82 57.52 47.07
N SER A 525 -22.66 57.93 46.53
CA SER A 525 -21.70 58.81 47.23
C SER A 525 -22.10 60.30 47.29
N ALA A 526 -23.17 60.70 46.60
CA ALA A 526 -23.72 62.07 46.66
C ALA A 526 -24.95 62.20 47.58
N SER A 527 -25.34 61.12 48.28
CA SER A 527 -26.52 61.07 49.15
C SER A 527 -26.23 60.70 50.61
N SER A 528 -24.97 60.80 51.05
CA SER A 528 -24.56 60.62 52.46
C SER A 528 -23.71 61.78 52.97
#